data_AF-A0AAN0Z5X8-F1
#
_entry.id   AF-A0AAN0Z5X8-F1
#
_cell.length_a   1.000
_cell.length_b   1.000
_cell.length_c   1.000
_cell.angle_alpha   90.00
_cell.angle_beta   90.00
_cell.angle_gamma   90.00
#
_symmetry.space_group_name_H-M   'P 1'
#
loop_
_entity.id
_entity.type
_entity.pdbx_description
1 polymer ?
#
loop_
_entity_poly.entity_id
_entity_poly.type
_entity_poly.pdbx_seq_one_letter_code
_entity_poly.pdbx_strand_id
1 'polypeptide(L)'
;MAMAISELVDEIKSHRCYSHPIFDHWAAMQPPKEVIGALFHHVRSFCDATRPGWNLPDGLREIGLSEESSLLQEIVESEEDHGPELATMAGHILNRAAGDTVFSDLKDQQAIEGQLKRYSDQILGALPGYDRETGLMPQTRRARAVFDRRKLTDCTSIYQSLGTTLALEIISNRHLIPGEKKCLVDSGLYNASLDEQEMHYLKEHYGEAGAEAFHEQNAIDAVGSVLSPDNEALVRAGAREFLDSLASLWDLLDSALLGAGGLRAAA
;
A
#
# COMPACT_ATOMS: atom_id res chain seq x y z
N MET A 1 -17.58 -2.33 -28.69
CA MET A 1 -18.29 -2.89 -27.53
C MET A 1 -17.57 -2.36 -26.31
N ALA A 2 -18.31 -2.02 -25.25
CA ALA A 2 -17.68 -1.60 -23.99
C ALA A 2 -16.91 -2.79 -23.39
N MET A 3 -15.72 -2.53 -22.86
CA MET A 3 -14.96 -3.51 -22.08
C MET A 3 -15.81 -3.97 -20.89
N ALA A 4 -15.84 -5.27 -20.62
CA ALA A 4 -16.47 -5.79 -19.41
C ALA A 4 -15.56 -5.54 -18.19
N ILE A 5 -16.13 -5.30 -17.00
CA ILE A 5 -15.33 -5.12 -15.78
C ILE A 5 -14.39 -6.31 -15.52
N SER A 6 -14.79 -7.53 -15.86
CA SER A 6 -13.93 -8.71 -15.74
C SER A 6 -12.67 -8.63 -16.61
N GLU A 7 -12.78 -8.07 -17.82
CA GLU A 7 -11.63 -7.87 -18.71
C GLU A 7 -10.65 -6.83 -18.16
N LEU A 8 -11.16 -5.74 -17.54
CA LEU A 8 -10.34 -4.75 -16.87
C LEU A 8 -9.64 -5.33 -15.63
N VAL A 9 -10.36 -6.11 -14.84
CA VAL A 9 -9.79 -6.81 -13.66
C VAL A 9 -8.68 -7.77 -14.08
N ASP A 10 -8.88 -8.53 -15.16
CA ASP A 10 -7.85 -9.44 -15.70
C ASP A 10 -6.64 -8.66 -16.22
N GLU A 11 -6.85 -7.53 -16.90
CA GLU A 11 -5.76 -6.63 -17.32
C GLU A 11 -4.96 -6.12 -16.11
N ILE A 12 -5.64 -5.65 -15.06
CA ILE A 12 -5.01 -5.21 -13.81
C ILE A 12 -4.16 -6.33 -13.21
N LYS A 13 -4.71 -7.54 -13.07
CA LYS A 13 -4.03 -8.72 -12.50
C LYS A 13 -2.85 -9.21 -13.34
N SER A 14 -2.81 -8.86 -14.63
CA SER A 14 -1.67 -9.18 -15.51
C SER A 14 -0.45 -8.27 -15.30
N HIS A 15 -0.59 -7.20 -14.52
CA HIS A 15 0.50 -6.26 -14.27
C HIS A 15 1.65 -6.88 -13.47
N ARG A 16 2.90 -6.50 -13.77
CA ARG A 16 4.11 -7.06 -13.13
C ARG A 16 4.16 -6.92 -11.60
N CYS A 17 3.38 -6.00 -11.03
CA CYS A 17 3.25 -5.87 -9.58
C CYS A 17 2.80 -7.16 -8.91
N TYR A 18 1.88 -7.91 -9.55
CA TYR A 18 1.31 -9.14 -9.00
C TYR A 18 2.30 -10.32 -8.98
N SER A 19 3.44 -10.17 -9.63
CA SER A 19 4.53 -11.15 -9.64
C SER A 19 5.84 -10.54 -9.14
N HIS A 20 5.77 -9.43 -8.39
CA HIS A 20 6.98 -8.76 -7.91
C HIS A 20 7.60 -9.57 -6.75
N PRO A 21 8.92 -9.86 -6.76
CA PRO A 21 9.53 -10.80 -5.80
C PRO A 21 9.80 -10.19 -4.41
N ILE A 22 9.30 -8.99 -4.11
CA ILE A 22 9.72 -8.22 -2.92
C ILE A 22 9.41 -8.96 -1.62
N PHE A 23 8.22 -9.54 -1.49
CA PHE A 23 7.81 -10.27 -0.30
C PHE A 23 8.55 -11.59 -0.16
N ASP A 24 8.89 -12.24 -1.29
CA ASP A 24 9.67 -13.48 -1.33
C ASP A 24 11.10 -13.23 -0.90
N HIS A 25 11.72 -12.17 -1.42
CA HIS A 25 13.05 -11.75 -1.02
C HIS A 25 13.08 -11.30 0.44
N TRP A 26 12.08 -10.55 0.91
CA TRP A 26 12.00 -10.18 2.33
C TRP A 26 11.95 -11.43 3.22
N ALA A 27 11.05 -12.38 2.91
CA ALA A 27 10.91 -13.63 3.65
C ALA A 27 12.20 -14.48 3.67
N ALA A 28 13.04 -14.38 2.64
CA ALA A 28 14.27 -15.15 2.52
C ALA A 28 15.50 -14.50 3.17
N MET A 29 15.54 -13.17 3.29
CA MET A 29 16.81 -12.43 3.47
C MET A 29 17.17 -12.08 4.92
N GLN A 30 16.27 -12.29 5.90
CA GLN A 30 16.48 -11.86 7.30
C GLN A 30 17.05 -10.44 7.41
N PRO A 31 16.39 -9.43 6.82
CA PRO A 31 16.96 -8.08 6.76
C PRO A 31 17.25 -7.53 8.16
N PRO A 32 18.32 -6.73 8.33
CA PRO A 32 18.58 -6.06 9.60
C PRO A 32 17.45 -5.06 9.92
N LYS A 33 17.25 -4.77 11.21
CA LYS A 33 16.15 -3.90 11.68
C LYS A 33 16.15 -2.52 11.02
N GLU A 34 17.31 -1.97 10.68
CA GLU A 34 17.42 -0.69 9.98
C GLU A 34 16.80 -0.76 8.58
N VAL A 35 16.97 -1.88 7.87
CA VAL A 35 16.38 -2.07 6.54
C VAL A 35 14.88 -2.29 6.67
N ILE A 36 14.44 -3.09 7.64
CA ILE A 36 13.01 -3.28 7.95
C ILE A 36 12.34 -1.95 8.26
N GLY A 37 12.98 -1.11 9.07
CA GLY A 37 12.47 0.20 9.44
C GLY A 37 12.37 1.15 8.25
N ALA A 38 13.35 1.13 7.34
CA ALA A 38 13.27 1.88 6.08
C ALA A 38 12.12 1.37 5.19
N LEU A 39 11.93 0.05 5.06
CA LEU A 39 10.82 -0.52 4.30
C LEU A 39 9.47 -0.08 4.85
N PHE A 40 9.24 -0.21 6.16
CA PHE A 40 8.01 0.23 6.81
C PHE A 40 7.79 1.75 6.67
N HIS A 41 8.84 2.58 6.72
CA HIS A 41 8.71 4.01 6.47
C HIS A 41 8.07 4.29 5.10
N HIS A 42 8.55 3.61 4.06
CA HIS A 42 8.08 3.80 2.70
C HIS A 42 6.70 3.19 2.46
N VAL A 43 6.44 1.97 2.95
CA VAL A 43 5.13 1.30 2.86
C VAL A 43 4.07 2.12 3.58
N ARG A 44 4.30 2.47 4.85
CA ARG A 44 3.38 3.30 5.62
C ARG A 44 3.12 4.64 4.95
N SER A 45 4.17 5.33 4.50
CA SER A 45 4.00 6.63 3.82
C SER A 45 3.15 6.52 2.54
N PHE A 46 3.19 5.37 1.86
CA PHE A 46 2.30 5.07 0.75
C PHE A 46 0.86 4.80 1.24
N CYS A 47 0.66 3.93 2.23
CA CYS A 47 -0.66 3.66 2.81
C CYS A 47 -1.33 4.93 3.36
N ASP A 48 -0.58 5.85 3.97
CA ASP A 48 -1.14 7.13 4.43
C ASP A 48 -1.78 7.95 3.32
N ALA A 49 -1.32 7.81 2.08
CA ALA A 49 -1.87 8.52 0.92
C ALA A 49 -3.11 7.83 0.35
N THR A 50 -3.31 6.53 0.61
CA THR A 50 -4.44 5.75 0.08
C THR A 50 -5.70 5.92 0.91
N ARG A 51 -5.58 6.17 2.22
CA ARG A 51 -6.73 6.27 3.14
C ARG A 51 -7.69 7.43 2.84
N PRO A 52 -7.23 8.67 2.61
CA PRO A 52 -8.17 9.77 2.47
C PRO A 52 -8.98 9.69 1.17
N GLY A 53 -10.31 9.72 1.29
CA GLY A 53 -11.22 9.89 0.15
C GLY A 53 -11.12 11.27 -0.50
N TRP A 54 -10.66 12.27 0.25
CA TRP A 54 -10.64 13.69 -0.17
C TRP A 54 -12.00 14.11 -0.74
N ASN A 55 -12.02 14.68 -1.95
CA ASN A 55 -13.21 15.19 -2.60
C ASN A 55 -13.82 14.16 -3.57
N LEU A 56 -13.28 12.94 -3.66
CA LEU A 56 -13.75 11.94 -4.63
C LEU A 56 -15.21 11.52 -4.38
N PRO A 57 -15.63 11.18 -3.13
CA PRO A 57 -17.04 10.86 -2.88
C PRO A 57 -17.98 12.02 -3.24
N ASP A 58 -17.60 13.26 -2.93
CA ASP A 58 -18.38 14.45 -3.29
C ASP A 58 -18.46 14.65 -4.80
N GLY A 59 -17.32 14.57 -5.50
CA GLY A 59 -17.26 14.71 -6.95
C GLY A 59 -18.09 13.67 -7.69
N LEU A 60 -18.10 12.41 -7.20
CA LEU A 60 -18.98 11.37 -7.73
C LEU A 60 -20.46 11.76 -7.64
N ARG A 61 -20.91 12.29 -6.50
CA ARG A 61 -22.29 12.78 -6.34
C ARG A 61 -22.60 13.93 -7.28
N GLU A 62 -21.67 14.87 -7.46
CA GLU A 62 -21.85 16.02 -8.36
C GLU A 62 -22.07 15.62 -9.82
N ILE A 63 -21.47 14.52 -10.27
CA ILE A 63 -21.65 13.99 -11.63
C ILE A 63 -22.77 12.93 -11.74
N GLY A 64 -23.56 12.75 -10.68
CA GLY A 64 -24.72 11.85 -10.66
C GLY A 64 -24.44 10.40 -10.30
N LEU A 65 -23.24 10.09 -9.78
CA LEU A 65 -22.78 8.75 -9.38
C LEU A 65 -22.88 8.56 -7.86
N SER A 66 -24.10 8.69 -7.33
CA SER A 66 -24.33 8.64 -5.88
C SER A 66 -24.16 7.25 -5.28
N GLU A 67 -24.48 6.19 -6.02
CA GLU A 67 -24.32 4.81 -5.55
C GLU A 67 -22.83 4.45 -5.44
N GLU A 68 -22.05 4.83 -6.45
CA GLU A 68 -20.59 4.66 -6.48
C GLU A 68 -19.92 5.48 -5.38
N SER A 69 -20.42 6.69 -5.13
CA SER A 69 -19.98 7.52 -4.01
C SER A 69 -20.16 6.79 -2.67
N SER A 70 -21.32 6.16 -2.44
CA SER A 70 -21.57 5.38 -1.22
C SER A 70 -20.63 4.19 -1.08
N LEU A 71 -20.41 3.41 -2.15
CA LEU A 71 -19.49 2.26 -2.13
C LEU A 71 -18.05 2.67 -1.78
N LEU A 72 -17.56 3.79 -2.33
CA LEU A 72 -16.22 4.28 -2.02
C LEU A 72 -16.15 4.93 -0.63
N GLN A 73 -17.23 5.56 -0.17
CA GLN A 73 -17.29 6.13 1.17
C GLN A 73 -17.18 5.04 2.24
N GLU A 74 -17.80 3.88 2.03
CA GLU A 74 -17.67 2.73 2.94
C GLU A 74 -16.21 2.25 3.06
N ILE A 75 -15.45 2.24 1.96
CA ILE A 75 -14.01 1.93 1.99
C ILE A 75 -13.27 2.99 2.81
N VAL A 76 -13.50 4.28 2.55
CA VAL A 76 -12.82 5.38 3.26
C VAL A 76 -13.08 5.33 4.76
N GLU A 77 -14.32 5.04 5.17
CA GLU A 77 -14.71 4.94 6.58
C GLU A 77 -14.07 3.74 7.27
N SER A 78 -13.96 2.60 6.58
CA SER A 78 -13.25 1.43 7.12
C SER A 78 -11.76 1.67 7.35
N GLU A 79 -11.14 2.59 6.59
CA GLU A 79 -9.71 2.88 6.66
C GLU A 79 -9.33 3.94 7.71
N GLU A 80 -10.29 4.62 8.35
CA GLU A 80 -10.04 5.85 9.14
C GLU A 80 -9.06 5.64 10.31
N ASP A 81 -9.09 4.46 10.96
CA ASP A 81 -8.29 4.16 12.16
C ASP A 81 -7.06 3.26 11.90
N HIS A 82 -6.75 2.90 10.64
CA HIS A 82 -5.66 1.97 10.34
C HIS A 82 -4.24 2.55 10.49
N GLY A 83 -4.09 3.89 10.55
CA GLY A 83 -2.78 4.53 10.69
C GLY A 83 -2.02 4.15 11.96
N PRO A 84 -2.60 4.35 13.16
CA PRO A 84 -2.03 3.89 14.42
C PRO A 84 -1.76 2.38 14.47
N GLU A 85 -2.62 1.56 13.85
CA GLU A 85 -2.45 0.10 13.86
C GLU A 85 -1.27 -0.35 13.00
N LEU A 86 -1.10 0.23 11.81
CA LEU A 86 0.06 -0.03 10.96
C LEU A 86 1.37 0.39 11.65
N ALA A 87 1.38 1.52 12.37
CA ALA A 87 2.53 1.92 13.18
C ALA A 87 2.81 0.93 14.31
N THR A 88 1.77 0.46 15.01
CA THR A 88 1.87 -0.56 16.06
C THR A 88 2.50 -1.85 15.53
N MET A 89 2.01 -2.34 14.39
CA MET A 89 2.56 -3.53 13.71
C MET A 89 4.03 -3.33 13.33
N ALA A 90 4.38 -2.19 12.72
CA ALA A 90 5.76 -1.89 12.33
C ALA A 90 6.70 -1.85 13.55
N GLY A 91 6.29 -1.23 14.65
CA GLY A 91 7.04 -1.19 15.90
C GLY A 91 7.22 -2.59 16.51
N HIS A 92 6.17 -3.42 16.48
CA HIS A 92 6.21 -4.79 16.95
C HIS A 92 7.21 -5.64 16.16
N ILE A 93 7.12 -5.63 14.82
CA ILE A 93 8.04 -6.36 13.95
C ILE A 93 9.49 -5.89 14.15
N LEU A 94 9.72 -4.58 14.36
CA LEU A 94 11.06 -4.07 14.64
C LEU A 94 11.65 -4.55 15.97
N ASN A 95 10.84 -4.62 17.04
CA ASN A 95 11.27 -5.21 18.31
C ASN A 95 11.68 -6.68 18.11
N ARG A 96 10.86 -7.44 17.36
CA ARG A 96 11.15 -8.85 17.04
C ARG A 96 12.44 -8.99 16.23
N ALA A 97 12.60 -8.18 15.19
CA ALA A 97 13.78 -8.19 14.33
C ALA A 97 15.07 -7.81 15.08
N ALA A 98 14.96 -6.91 16.06
CA ALA A 98 16.09 -6.50 16.90
C ALA A 98 16.47 -7.55 17.95
N GLY A 99 15.55 -8.45 18.32
CA GLY A 99 15.69 -9.34 19.47
C GLY A 99 15.70 -8.60 20.81
N ASP A 100 15.27 -7.33 20.84
CA ASP A 100 15.28 -6.44 22.00
C ASP A 100 14.18 -5.37 21.87
N THR A 101 13.92 -4.64 22.94
CA THR A 101 12.92 -3.57 22.99
C THR A 101 13.49 -2.29 22.35
N VAL A 102 13.15 -2.06 21.08
CA VAL A 102 13.39 -0.77 20.39
C VAL A 102 12.36 0.26 20.81
N PHE A 103 11.09 -0.15 20.89
CA PHE A 103 9.96 0.67 21.32
C PHE A 103 9.34 0.06 22.57
N SER A 104 9.37 0.81 23.68
CA SER A 104 8.75 0.41 24.94
C SER A 104 7.25 0.66 24.97
N ASP A 105 6.76 1.60 24.16
CA ASP A 105 5.34 1.88 23.98
C ASP A 105 5.01 1.75 22.49
N LEU A 106 4.29 0.69 22.13
CA LEU A 106 3.87 0.44 20.76
C LEU A 106 2.67 1.30 20.33
N LYS A 107 2.08 2.06 21.25
CA LYS A 107 1.00 3.03 20.97
C LYS A 107 1.54 4.43 20.68
N ASP A 108 2.83 4.69 20.91
CA ASP A 108 3.47 5.96 20.55
C ASP A 108 3.78 5.98 19.05
N GLN A 109 2.74 6.23 18.27
CA GLN A 109 2.79 6.33 16.82
C GLN A 109 3.88 7.33 16.36
N GLN A 110 3.99 8.49 17.01
CA GLN A 110 4.94 9.53 16.61
C GLN A 110 6.39 9.07 16.82
N ALA A 111 6.68 8.40 17.93
CA ALA A 111 8.01 7.85 18.19
C ALA A 111 8.39 6.76 17.19
N ILE A 112 7.45 5.86 16.88
CA ILE A 112 7.66 4.79 15.89
C ILE A 112 7.96 5.41 14.53
N GLU A 113 7.10 6.28 14.02
CA GLU A 113 7.25 6.89 12.70
C GLU A 113 8.52 7.74 12.59
N GLY A 114 8.86 8.49 13.64
CA GLY A 114 10.11 9.23 13.71
C GLY A 114 11.32 8.31 13.59
N GLN A 115 11.28 7.12 14.19
CA GLN A 115 12.35 6.14 14.10
C GLN A 115 12.38 5.42 12.75
N LEU A 116 11.23 5.08 12.16
CA LEU A 116 11.13 4.54 10.79
C LEU A 116 11.80 5.51 9.79
N LYS A 117 11.49 6.81 9.88
CA LYS A 117 12.14 7.83 9.05
C LYS A 117 13.65 7.88 9.26
N ARG A 118 14.15 7.81 10.50
CA ARG A 118 15.61 7.79 10.77
C ARG A 118 16.30 6.60 10.10
N TYR A 119 15.65 5.44 10.10
CA TYR A 119 16.16 4.28 9.39
C TYR A 119 16.18 4.50 7.87
N SER A 120 15.15 5.11 7.30
CA SER A 120 15.17 5.56 5.89
C SER A 120 16.33 6.55 5.63
N ASP A 121 16.55 7.53 6.50
CA ASP A 121 17.63 8.53 6.38
C ASP A 121 19.02 7.88 6.39
N GLN A 122 19.16 6.77 7.11
CA GLN A 122 20.39 5.99 7.21
C GLN A 122 20.61 5.11 5.96
N ILE A 123 19.58 4.37 5.53
CA ILE A 123 19.71 3.37 4.47
C ILE A 123 19.67 4.01 3.08
N LEU A 124 18.82 5.01 2.88
CA LEU A 124 18.51 5.58 1.57
C LEU A 124 18.95 7.04 1.43
N GLY A 125 19.37 7.70 2.53
CA GLY A 125 19.65 9.13 2.53
C GLY A 125 20.81 9.59 1.62
N ALA A 126 21.69 8.68 1.21
CA ALA A 126 22.77 8.97 0.27
C ALA A 126 22.34 8.81 -1.20
N LEU A 127 21.16 8.26 -1.47
CA LEU A 127 20.69 8.00 -2.83
C LEU A 127 20.23 9.31 -3.52
N PRO A 128 20.49 9.47 -4.82
CA PRO A 128 20.02 10.63 -5.57
C PRO A 128 18.50 10.81 -5.49
N GLY A 129 18.06 12.04 -5.23
CA GLY A 129 16.64 12.40 -5.17
C GLY A 129 15.93 12.08 -3.86
N TYR A 130 16.64 11.52 -2.87
CA TYR A 130 16.14 11.37 -1.50
C TYR A 130 15.80 12.73 -0.91
N ASP A 131 14.57 12.88 -0.41
CA ASP A 131 14.13 14.07 0.28
C ASP A 131 14.38 13.93 1.80
N ARG A 132 15.29 14.73 2.34
CA ARG A 132 15.68 14.69 3.76
C ARG A 132 14.58 15.16 4.71
N GLU A 133 13.68 16.02 4.23
CA GLU A 133 12.57 16.53 5.04
C GLU A 133 11.55 15.44 5.32
N THR A 134 11.05 14.78 4.27
CA THR A 134 10.04 13.71 4.41
C THR A 134 10.67 12.32 4.66
N GLY A 135 11.93 12.15 4.33
CA GLY A 135 12.63 10.87 4.36
C GLY A 135 12.24 9.93 3.22
N LEU A 136 11.76 10.47 2.10
CA LEU A 136 11.17 9.70 1.00
C LEU A 136 11.99 9.78 -0.28
N MET A 137 11.99 8.67 -1.01
CA MET A 137 12.56 8.54 -2.34
C MET A 137 11.55 9.04 -3.40
N PRO A 138 12.02 9.44 -4.59
CA PRO A 138 11.15 9.88 -5.67
C PRO A 138 10.05 8.87 -6.02
N GLN A 139 10.34 7.57 -5.95
CA GLN A 139 9.40 6.48 -6.23
C GLN A 139 8.22 6.50 -5.26
N THR A 140 8.47 6.63 -3.97
CA THR A 140 7.42 6.71 -2.95
C THR A 140 6.62 7.99 -3.08
N ARG A 141 7.27 9.13 -3.33
CA ARG A 141 6.57 10.40 -3.56
C ARG A 141 5.65 10.31 -4.78
N ARG A 142 6.10 9.65 -5.86
CA ARG A 142 5.29 9.42 -7.05
C ARG A 142 4.10 8.50 -6.78
N ALA A 143 4.30 7.38 -6.07
CA ALA A 143 3.22 6.47 -5.70
C ALA A 143 2.14 7.15 -4.86
N ARG A 144 2.55 8.02 -3.92
CA ARG A 144 1.62 8.84 -3.12
C ARG A 144 0.87 9.87 -3.97
N ALA A 145 1.57 10.54 -4.89
CA ALA A 145 1.01 11.62 -5.70
C ALA A 145 -0.13 11.18 -6.64
N VAL A 146 -0.22 9.88 -6.98
CA VAL A 146 -1.35 9.36 -7.79
C VAL A 146 -2.70 9.61 -7.08
N PHE A 147 -2.72 9.63 -5.75
CA PHE A 147 -3.92 9.87 -4.95
C PHE A 147 -4.29 11.34 -4.79
N ASP A 148 -3.39 12.29 -5.11
CA ASP A 148 -3.70 13.72 -5.04
C ASP A 148 -4.83 14.12 -6.00
N ARG A 149 -5.04 13.33 -7.05
CA ARG A 149 -6.16 13.49 -7.98
C ARG A 149 -7.53 13.41 -7.31
N ARG A 150 -7.66 12.69 -6.19
CA ARG A 150 -8.91 12.62 -5.40
C ARG A 150 -9.32 13.97 -4.81
N LYS A 151 -8.43 14.97 -4.81
CA LYS A 151 -8.75 16.36 -4.40
C LYS A 151 -9.48 17.15 -5.49
N LEU A 152 -9.50 16.65 -6.72
CA LEU A 152 -10.13 17.30 -7.86
C LEU A 152 -11.50 16.66 -8.12
N THR A 153 -12.47 17.47 -8.58
CA THR A 153 -13.85 17.03 -8.85
C THR A 153 -14.23 17.08 -10.33
N ASP A 154 -13.28 17.33 -11.24
CA ASP A 154 -13.56 17.25 -12.67
C ASP A 154 -13.71 15.79 -13.14
N CYS A 155 -14.50 15.56 -14.20
CA CYS A 155 -14.80 14.20 -14.69
C CYS A 155 -13.55 13.38 -15.03
N THR A 156 -12.51 14.02 -15.58
CA THR A 156 -11.26 13.32 -15.94
C THR A 156 -10.63 12.75 -14.68
N SER A 157 -10.52 13.60 -13.65
CA SER A 157 -9.93 13.24 -12.38
C SER A 157 -10.74 12.17 -11.64
N ILE A 158 -12.07 12.25 -11.68
CA ILE A 158 -12.96 11.26 -11.05
C ILE A 158 -12.78 9.88 -11.68
N TYR A 159 -12.89 9.75 -13.01
CA TYR A 159 -12.78 8.44 -13.66
C TYR A 159 -11.38 7.83 -13.54
N GLN A 160 -10.33 8.65 -13.58
CA GLN A 160 -8.99 8.17 -13.28
C GLN A 160 -8.85 7.72 -11.82
N SER A 161 -9.46 8.42 -10.86
CA SER A 161 -9.42 8.03 -9.44
C SER A 161 -10.22 6.76 -9.16
N LEU A 162 -11.30 6.51 -9.91
CA LEU A 162 -12.01 5.21 -9.90
C LEU A 162 -11.09 4.08 -10.35
N GLY A 163 -10.33 4.30 -11.43
CA GLY A 163 -9.32 3.35 -11.90
C GLY A 163 -8.20 3.08 -10.89
N THR A 164 -7.69 4.13 -10.26
CA THR A 164 -6.70 4.03 -9.17
C THR A 164 -7.25 3.20 -8.01
N THR A 165 -8.49 3.46 -7.59
CA THR A 165 -9.12 2.77 -6.46
C THR A 165 -9.36 1.30 -6.78
N LEU A 166 -9.90 0.98 -7.96
CA LEU A 166 -10.05 -0.39 -8.42
C LEU A 166 -8.72 -1.17 -8.39
N ALA A 167 -7.65 -0.56 -8.92
CA ALA A 167 -6.36 -1.23 -8.96
C ALA A 167 -5.74 -1.39 -7.56
N LEU A 168 -5.94 -0.42 -6.66
CA LEU A 168 -5.52 -0.48 -5.26
C LEU A 168 -6.21 -1.65 -4.54
N GLU A 169 -7.54 -1.69 -4.52
CA GLU A 169 -8.24 -2.68 -3.70
C GLU A 169 -8.01 -4.11 -4.21
N ILE A 170 -7.92 -4.31 -5.54
CA ILE A 170 -7.57 -5.63 -6.08
C ILE A 170 -6.14 -6.03 -5.68
N ILE A 171 -5.15 -5.12 -5.81
CA ILE A 171 -3.77 -5.51 -5.51
C ILE A 171 -3.56 -5.72 -4.02
N SER A 172 -4.24 -4.93 -3.19
CA SER A 172 -4.19 -5.06 -1.73
C SER A 172 -4.65 -6.45 -1.29
N ASN A 173 -5.85 -6.87 -1.72
CA ASN A 173 -6.39 -8.19 -1.38
C ASN A 173 -5.58 -9.36 -1.97
N ARG A 174 -5.09 -9.20 -3.21
CA ARG A 174 -4.51 -10.34 -3.97
C ARG A 174 -3.01 -10.48 -3.87
N HIS A 175 -2.29 -9.42 -3.48
CA HIS A 175 -0.83 -9.43 -3.47
C HIS A 175 -0.22 -8.74 -2.25
N LEU A 176 -0.67 -7.53 -1.87
CA LEU A 176 -0.01 -6.78 -0.79
C LEU A 176 -0.21 -7.44 0.57
N ILE A 177 -1.45 -7.60 1.00
CA ILE A 177 -1.78 -8.17 2.31
C ILE A 177 -1.35 -9.65 2.42
N PRO A 178 -1.57 -10.51 1.40
CA PRO A 178 -0.97 -11.84 1.38
C PRO A 178 0.56 -11.83 1.42
N GLY A 179 1.20 -10.87 0.75
CA GLY A 179 2.65 -10.70 0.72
C GLY A 179 3.22 -10.27 2.07
N GLU A 180 2.58 -9.33 2.75
CA GLU A 180 2.92 -8.91 4.11
C GLU A 180 2.77 -10.08 5.09
N LYS A 181 1.67 -10.83 5.03
CA LYS A 181 1.54 -12.06 5.84
C LYS A 181 2.65 -13.07 5.55
N LYS A 182 3.00 -13.25 4.28
CA LYS A 182 4.09 -14.15 3.89
C LYS A 182 5.41 -13.75 4.53
N CYS A 183 5.82 -12.49 4.42
CA CYS A 183 7.13 -12.06 4.92
C CYS A 183 7.15 -11.82 6.44
N LEU A 184 6.06 -11.36 7.04
CA LEU A 184 6.00 -10.97 8.45
C LEU A 184 5.61 -12.12 9.39
N VAL A 185 4.78 -13.07 8.92
CA VAL A 185 4.24 -14.16 9.75
C VAL A 185 4.73 -15.52 9.24
N ASP A 186 4.39 -15.88 8.00
CA ASP A 186 4.58 -17.26 7.50
C ASP A 186 6.06 -17.64 7.32
N SER A 187 6.92 -16.64 7.14
CA SER A 187 8.37 -16.82 7.05
C SER A 187 9.00 -17.31 8.36
N GLY A 188 8.31 -17.08 9.51
CA GLY A 188 8.84 -17.35 10.85
C GLY A 188 9.97 -16.41 11.27
N LEU A 189 10.38 -15.43 10.45
CA LEU A 189 11.55 -14.58 10.73
C LEU A 189 11.40 -13.76 12.01
N TYR A 190 10.18 -13.29 12.30
CA TYR A 190 9.89 -12.41 13.43
C TYR A 190 9.20 -13.13 14.58
N ASN A 191 8.86 -14.42 14.42
CA ASN A 191 8.05 -15.18 15.37
C ASN A 191 6.79 -14.41 15.81
N ALA A 192 6.17 -13.70 14.87
CA ALA A 192 4.90 -12.99 15.04
C ALA A 192 3.74 -13.91 14.63
N SER A 193 2.55 -13.63 15.14
CA SER A 193 1.33 -14.36 14.79
C SER A 193 0.18 -13.38 14.57
N LEU A 194 -0.75 -13.71 13.66
CA LEU A 194 -1.97 -12.92 13.48
C LEU A 194 -2.85 -12.86 14.74
N ASP A 195 -2.66 -13.76 15.70
CA ASP A 195 -3.40 -13.73 16.97
C ASP A 195 -2.85 -12.71 17.98
N GLU A 196 -1.71 -12.09 17.69
CA GLU A 196 -1.14 -11.04 18.53
C GLU A 196 -1.89 -9.73 18.31
N GLN A 197 -2.12 -8.97 19.39
CA GLN A 197 -2.88 -7.72 19.33
C GLN A 197 -2.20 -6.70 18.40
N GLU A 198 -0.88 -6.67 18.38
CA GLU A 198 -0.08 -5.78 17.56
C GLU A 198 -0.15 -6.09 16.06
N MET A 199 -0.63 -7.29 15.70
CA MET A 199 -0.84 -7.72 14.32
C MET A 199 -2.29 -7.52 13.85
N HIS A 200 -3.10 -6.77 14.62
CA HIS A 200 -4.52 -6.52 14.31
C HIS A 200 -4.73 -5.99 12.90
N TYR A 201 -3.97 -4.96 12.49
CA TYR A 201 -3.99 -4.42 11.13
C TYR A 201 -3.97 -5.53 10.07
N LEU A 202 -2.94 -6.37 10.10
CA LEU A 202 -2.79 -7.43 9.11
C LEU A 202 -3.88 -8.50 9.22
N LYS A 203 -4.34 -8.82 10.44
CA LYS A 203 -5.42 -9.78 10.68
C LYS A 203 -6.74 -9.30 10.08
N GLU A 204 -7.08 -8.02 10.28
CA GLU A 204 -8.32 -7.42 9.80
C GLU A 204 -8.40 -7.39 8.27
N HIS A 205 -7.28 -7.11 7.62
CA HIS A 205 -7.21 -7.02 6.16
C HIS A 205 -7.12 -8.40 5.49
N TYR A 206 -6.54 -9.40 6.15
CA TYR A 206 -6.23 -10.69 5.52
C TYR A 206 -7.40 -11.69 5.50
N GLY A 207 -7.60 -12.31 4.34
CA GLY A 207 -8.41 -13.51 4.17
C GLY A 207 -9.72 -13.27 3.42
N GLU A 208 -10.46 -14.35 3.14
CA GLU A 208 -11.68 -14.30 2.31
C GLU A 208 -12.84 -13.48 2.92
N ALA A 209 -12.76 -13.19 4.22
CA ALA A 209 -13.70 -12.33 4.94
C ALA A 209 -13.01 -11.11 5.60
N GLY A 210 -11.78 -10.81 5.19
CA GLY A 210 -11.06 -9.61 5.64
C GLY A 210 -11.57 -8.35 4.95
N ALA A 211 -11.20 -7.18 5.49
CA ALA A 211 -11.61 -5.87 4.97
C ALA A 211 -11.33 -5.72 3.47
N GLU A 212 -10.18 -6.21 3.01
CA GLU A 212 -9.75 -6.12 1.60
C GLU A 212 -10.65 -6.91 0.63
N ALA A 213 -11.28 -8.00 1.08
CA ALA A 213 -12.23 -8.73 0.24
C ALA A 213 -13.50 -7.91 0.00
N PHE A 214 -13.94 -7.16 1.03
CA PHE A 214 -15.03 -6.21 0.92
C PHE A 214 -14.63 -4.99 0.06
N HIS A 215 -13.44 -4.43 0.24
CA HIS A 215 -12.96 -3.29 -0.56
C HIS A 215 -12.83 -3.64 -2.04
N GLU A 216 -12.26 -4.81 -2.37
CA GLU A 216 -12.16 -5.29 -3.75
C GLU A 216 -13.55 -5.36 -4.39
N GLN A 217 -14.53 -5.91 -3.67
CA GLN A 217 -15.89 -6.03 -4.19
C GLN A 217 -16.56 -4.67 -4.41
N ASN A 218 -16.49 -3.76 -3.43
CA ASN A 218 -17.05 -2.42 -3.56
C ASN A 218 -16.42 -1.65 -4.71
N ALA A 219 -15.11 -1.76 -4.91
CA ALA A 219 -14.43 -1.11 -6.02
C ALA A 219 -14.81 -1.71 -7.38
N ILE A 220 -14.96 -3.05 -7.47
CA ILE A 220 -15.44 -3.73 -8.68
C ILE A 220 -16.87 -3.29 -9.01
N ASP A 221 -17.75 -3.22 -8.03
CA ASP A 221 -19.15 -2.82 -8.23
C ASP A 221 -19.25 -1.35 -8.65
N ALA A 222 -18.52 -0.46 -7.96
CA ALA A 222 -18.51 0.98 -8.27
C ALA A 222 -17.95 1.28 -9.68
N VAL A 223 -16.91 0.59 -10.12
CA VAL A 223 -16.38 0.79 -11.48
C VAL A 223 -17.23 0.05 -12.51
N GLY A 224 -17.72 -1.14 -12.19
CA GLY A 224 -18.52 -1.96 -13.10
C GLY A 224 -19.85 -1.33 -13.50
N SER A 225 -20.48 -0.57 -12.61
CA SER A 225 -21.74 0.14 -12.90
C SER A 225 -21.57 1.31 -13.87
N VAL A 226 -20.38 1.93 -13.93
CA VAL A 226 -20.13 3.15 -14.70
C VAL A 226 -19.21 2.95 -15.91
N LEU A 227 -18.52 1.81 -16.01
CA LEU A 227 -17.57 1.55 -17.09
C LEU A 227 -18.27 1.58 -18.46
N SER A 228 -17.82 2.47 -19.33
CA SER A 228 -18.42 2.69 -20.64
C SER A 228 -17.36 3.10 -21.68
N PRO A 229 -17.67 3.05 -22.99
CA PRO A 229 -16.72 3.48 -24.03
C PRO A 229 -16.22 4.93 -23.86
N ASP A 230 -17.00 5.78 -23.18
CA ASP A 230 -16.69 7.20 -23.00
C ASP A 230 -15.68 7.46 -21.87
N ASN A 231 -15.57 6.54 -20.90
CA ASN A 231 -14.71 6.70 -19.72
C ASN A 231 -13.67 5.59 -19.53
N GLU A 232 -13.76 4.48 -20.28
CA GLU A 232 -12.86 3.33 -20.16
C GLU A 232 -11.37 3.73 -20.20
N ALA A 233 -10.99 4.60 -21.13
CA ALA A 233 -9.61 5.04 -21.28
C ALA A 233 -9.08 5.78 -20.04
N LEU A 234 -9.95 6.53 -19.35
CA LEU A 234 -9.59 7.27 -18.14
C LEU A 234 -9.44 6.33 -16.95
N VAL A 235 -10.38 5.41 -16.77
CA VAL A 235 -10.31 4.36 -15.73
C VAL A 235 -9.04 3.53 -15.91
N ARG A 236 -8.78 3.05 -17.13
CA ARG A 236 -7.56 2.28 -17.44
C ARG A 236 -6.28 3.08 -17.20
N ALA A 237 -6.26 4.36 -17.55
CA ALA A 237 -5.11 5.22 -17.32
C ALA A 237 -4.79 5.37 -15.82
N GLY A 238 -5.82 5.59 -14.99
CA GLY A 238 -5.65 5.69 -13.54
C GLY A 238 -5.12 4.39 -12.92
N ALA A 239 -5.71 3.26 -13.30
CA ALA A 239 -5.27 1.93 -12.84
C ALA A 239 -3.79 1.66 -13.21
N ARG A 240 -3.40 1.91 -14.46
CA ARG A 240 -2.03 1.70 -14.94
C ARG A 240 -1.04 2.63 -14.27
N GLU A 241 -1.35 3.92 -14.15
CA GLU A 241 -0.47 4.90 -13.51
C GLU A 241 -0.18 4.51 -12.05
N PHE A 242 -1.21 4.09 -11.31
CA PHE A 242 -1.07 3.56 -9.97
C PHE A 242 -0.13 2.34 -9.94
N LEU A 243 -0.43 1.32 -10.74
CA LEU A 243 0.34 0.07 -10.74
C LEU A 243 1.80 0.29 -11.18
N ASP A 244 2.08 1.15 -12.16
CA ASP A 244 3.43 1.51 -12.58
C ASP A 244 4.21 2.21 -11.45
N SER A 245 3.53 3.10 -10.72
CA SER A 245 4.12 3.82 -9.60
C SER A 245 4.43 2.89 -8.41
N LEU A 246 3.52 1.95 -8.12
CA LEU A 246 3.69 0.93 -7.09
C LEU A 246 4.80 -0.04 -7.44
N ALA A 247 4.89 -0.47 -8.71
CA ALA A 247 5.97 -1.34 -9.16
C ALA A 247 7.33 -0.68 -8.99
N SER A 248 7.42 0.62 -9.30
CA SER A 248 8.65 1.40 -9.10
C SER A 248 9.03 1.52 -7.62
N LEU A 249 8.04 1.63 -6.73
CA LEU A 249 8.25 1.56 -5.28
C LEU A 249 8.79 0.18 -4.88
N TRP A 250 8.19 -0.90 -5.38
CA TRP A 250 8.68 -2.27 -5.11
C TRP A 250 10.08 -2.52 -5.63
N ASP A 251 10.44 -2.05 -6.82
CA ASP A 251 11.81 -2.17 -7.34
C ASP A 251 12.83 -1.51 -6.40
N LEU A 252 12.51 -0.32 -5.87
CA LEU A 252 13.36 0.41 -4.93
C LEU A 252 13.53 -0.36 -3.62
N LEU A 253 12.42 -0.80 -3.02
CA LEU A 253 12.44 -1.48 -1.72
C LEU A 253 13.11 -2.86 -1.82
N ASP A 254 12.87 -3.59 -2.91
CA ASP A 254 13.51 -4.86 -3.18
C ASP A 254 15.02 -4.70 -3.42
N SER A 255 15.44 -3.65 -4.13
CA SER A 255 16.86 -3.32 -4.29
C SER A 255 17.53 -3.04 -2.93
N ALA A 256 16.85 -2.35 -2.02
CA ALA A 256 17.35 -2.10 -0.67
C ALA A 256 17.47 -3.39 0.15
N LEU A 257 16.48 -4.29 0.06
CA LEU A 257 16.50 -5.63 0.67
C LEU A 257 17.68 -6.47 0.16
N LEU A 258 17.85 -6.54 -1.16
CA LEU A 258 18.90 -7.34 -1.80
C LEU A 258 20.30 -6.78 -1.50
N GLY A 259 20.46 -5.45 -1.54
CA GLY A 259 21.72 -4.79 -1.16
C GLY A 259 22.13 -5.12 0.28
N ALA A 260 21.17 -5.19 1.20
CA ALA A 260 21.44 -5.50 2.60
C ALA A 260 21.90 -6.96 2.81
N GLY A 261 21.30 -7.93 2.14
CA GLY A 261 21.74 -9.32 2.28
C GLY A 261 23.03 -9.65 1.51
N GLY A 262 23.32 -8.95 0.41
CA GLY A 262 24.62 -9.03 -0.26
C GLY A 262 25.79 -8.61 0.65
N LEU A 263 25.58 -7.60 1.51
CA LEU A 263 26.57 -7.18 2.51
C LEU A 263 26.76 -8.21 3.63
N ARG A 264 25.74 -9.01 3.96
CA ARG A 264 25.84 -10.09 4.96
C ARG A 264 26.56 -11.33 4.44
N ALA A 265 26.36 -11.71 3.17
CA ALA A 265 27.06 -12.86 2.58
C ALA A 265 28.58 -12.64 2.44
N ALA A 266 29.02 -11.37 2.47
CA ALA A 266 30.42 -10.98 2.35
C ALA A 266 31.12 -10.72 3.70
N ALA A 267 30.40 -10.77 4.84
CA ALA A 267 30.89 -10.52 6.19
C ALA A 267 31.03 -11.82 7.00
#